data_AF-A0A1G0LWK5-F1
#
_entry.id   AF-A0A1G0LWK5-F1
#
_cell.length_a   1.000
_cell.length_b   1.000
_cell.length_c   1.000
_cell.angle_alpha   90.00
_cell.angle_beta   90.00
_cell.angle_gamma   90.00
#
_symmetry.space_group_name_H-M   'P 1'
#
loop_
_entity.id
_entity.type
_entity.pdbx_description
1 polymer ?
#
loop_
_entity_poly.entity_id
_entity_poly.type
_entity_poly.pdbx_seq_one_letter_code
_entity_poly.pdbx_strand_id
1 'polypeptide(L)'
;MTATTLNGTTFVLRSGATAVAAGVSYTGTTAALSPTLALAPNTVYTATISTGALDATGMALAATKTWSFTTVASSATGPAAVNLGTAGNYVVLATSGISTTGATTIVGDLALSPAAASFITGFGLSAPPTTYSTSALVTGSIWASDYNPPTPADLTTAVLNMQAAYTDAAGRTLPDFTELGAGDIDGLTLTPGLYKWGTGVSFANGVTLTGGANDVWIFQIAQNMTVGNGAIVTLSGGAQARNIFWQVAGQATLGTTSAFRGIILSQTLIAFNTGSSFTGRALAQTAVTLDAAAITQP
;
A
#
# COMPACT_ATOMS: atom_id res chain seq x y z
N MET A 1 6.29 -51.22 3.42
CA MET A 1 6.86 -50.02 4.07
C MET A 1 6.95 -50.30 5.55
N THR A 2 8.09 -50.05 6.18
CA THR A 2 8.22 -50.15 7.64
C THR A 2 7.89 -48.78 8.25
N ALA A 3 6.67 -48.64 8.78
CA ALA A 3 6.09 -47.36 9.21
C ALA A 3 6.87 -46.64 10.34
N THR A 4 7.80 -47.31 11.02
CA THR A 4 8.67 -46.66 12.03
C THR A 4 9.83 -45.89 11.40
N THR A 5 10.14 -46.14 10.12
CA THR A 5 11.33 -45.59 9.44
C THR A 5 11.06 -44.37 8.56
N LEU A 6 9.80 -44.11 8.18
CA LEU A 6 9.35 -42.80 7.65
C LEU A 6 8.86 -41.97 8.87
N ASN A 7 9.67 -41.04 9.36
CA ASN A 7 9.34 -40.23 10.52
C ASN A 7 9.89 -38.81 10.33
N GLY A 8 9.78 -37.96 11.35
CA GLY A 8 10.23 -36.56 11.27
C GLY A 8 11.72 -36.34 10.99
N THR A 9 12.54 -37.41 10.94
CA THR A 9 13.95 -37.33 10.51
C THR A 9 14.17 -37.75 9.05
N THR A 10 13.31 -38.62 8.52
CA THR A 10 13.47 -39.21 7.18
C THR A 10 12.45 -38.68 6.18
N PHE A 11 11.34 -38.09 6.61
CA PHE A 11 10.37 -37.34 5.79
C PHE A 11 10.23 -35.92 6.36
N VAL A 12 10.89 -34.96 5.70
CA VAL A 12 11.04 -33.58 6.21
C VAL A 12 10.54 -32.55 5.21
N LEU A 13 10.06 -31.41 5.72
CA LEU A 13 9.69 -30.23 4.94
C LEU A 13 10.67 -29.10 5.24
N ARG A 14 11.10 -28.37 4.21
CA ARG A 14 12.00 -27.21 4.35
C ARG A 14 11.53 -26.02 3.52
N SER A 15 11.80 -24.81 3.99
CA SER A 15 11.77 -23.57 3.21
C SER A 15 13.21 -23.07 3.06
N GLY A 16 13.77 -23.18 1.86
CA GLY A 16 15.22 -23.00 1.66
C GLY A 16 16.02 -23.94 2.57
N ALA A 17 16.91 -23.38 3.40
CA ALA A 17 17.71 -24.14 4.37
C ALA A 17 16.96 -24.45 5.68
N THR A 18 15.85 -23.76 5.97
CA THR A 18 15.14 -23.82 7.24
C THR A 18 14.20 -25.01 7.30
N ALA A 19 14.27 -25.82 8.36
CA ALA A 19 13.34 -26.90 8.61
C ALA A 19 11.97 -26.38 9.07
N VAL A 20 10.90 -26.96 8.52
CA VAL A 20 9.51 -26.69 8.91
C VAL A 20 9.03 -27.82 9.80
N ALA A 21 8.55 -27.49 10.99
CA ALA A 21 8.00 -28.47 11.91
C ALA A 21 6.76 -29.15 11.31
N ALA A 22 6.80 -30.48 11.20
CA ALA A 22 5.73 -31.30 10.64
C ALA A 22 5.68 -32.67 11.31
N GLY A 23 4.47 -33.19 11.54
CA GLY A 23 4.22 -34.57 11.95
C GLY A 23 4.13 -35.49 10.74
N VAL A 24 4.49 -36.76 10.92
CA VAL A 24 4.27 -37.83 9.93
C VAL A 24 3.20 -38.77 10.45
N SER A 25 2.16 -39.01 9.66
CA SER A 25 1.07 -39.95 9.98
C SER A 25 0.87 -40.96 8.85
N TYR A 26 0.14 -42.04 9.14
CA TYR A 26 -0.04 -43.16 8.23
C TYR A 26 -1.49 -43.60 8.12
N THR A 27 -1.91 -43.86 6.88
CA THR A 27 -3.19 -44.50 6.57
C THR A 27 -2.96 -45.55 5.49
N GLY A 28 -3.00 -46.83 5.88
CA GLY A 28 -2.70 -47.94 4.97
C GLY A 28 -1.27 -47.87 4.44
N THR A 29 -1.13 -47.74 3.11
CA THR A 29 0.17 -47.60 2.42
C THR A 29 0.61 -46.15 2.21
N THR A 30 -0.17 -45.18 2.70
CA THR A 30 0.09 -43.74 2.50
C THR A 30 0.67 -43.11 3.76
N ALA A 31 1.80 -42.42 3.62
CA ALA A 31 2.35 -41.53 4.64
C ALA A 31 1.99 -40.08 4.32
N ALA A 32 1.54 -39.32 5.31
CA ALA A 32 1.22 -37.91 5.19
C ALA A 32 2.17 -37.08 6.06
N LEU A 33 2.71 -36.00 5.49
CA LEU A 33 3.48 -34.99 6.21
C LEU A 33 2.59 -33.79 6.49
N SER A 34 2.33 -33.51 7.76
CA SER A 34 1.41 -32.46 8.19
C SER A 34 2.17 -31.38 8.97
N PRO A 35 2.40 -30.19 8.39
CA PRO A 35 2.97 -29.05 9.11
C PRO A 35 2.17 -28.73 10.37
N THR A 36 2.85 -28.38 11.46
CA THR A 36 2.19 -28.04 12.73
C THR A 36 1.60 -26.63 12.74
N LEU A 37 2.07 -25.77 11.83
CA LEU A 37 1.57 -24.42 11.60
C LEU A 37 1.20 -24.23 10.13
N ALA A 38 0.34 -23.25 9.86
CA ALA A 38 0.05 -22.82 8.50
C ALA A 38 1.33 -22.39 7.80
N LEU A 39 1.54 -22.88 6.58
CA LEU A 39 2.69 -22.52 5.77
C LEU A 39 2.57 -21.06 5.31
N ALA A 40 3.69 -20.33 5.29
CA ALA A 40 3.74 -18.97 4.76
C ALA A 40 3.26 -18.95 3.29
N PRO A 41 2.48 -17.94 2.88
CA PRO A 41 1.99 -17.79 1.50
C PRO A 41 3.13 -17.46 0.53
N ASN A 42 2.91 -17.68 -0.77
CA ASN A 42 3.87 -17.42 -1.86
C ASN A 42 5.30 -17.91 -1.57
N THR A 43 5.43 -19.03 -0.86
CA THR A 43 6.71 -19.56 -0.38
C THR A 43 6.93 -20.94 -0.97
N VAL A 44 8.15 -21.15 -1.49
CA VAL A 44 8.58 -22.46 -2.00
C VAL A 44 8.95 -23.34 -0.80
N TYR A 45 8.33 -24.51 -0.73
CA TYR A 45 8.68 -25.57 0.20
C TYR A 45 9.18 -26.79 -0.54
N THR A 46 10.20 -27.43 0.01
CA THR A 46 10.77 -28.69 -0.50
C THR A 46 10.52 -29.79 0.52
N ALA A 47 9.82 -30.84 0.09
CA ALA A 47 9.66 -32.05 0.86
C ALA A 47 10.73 -33.06 0.45
N THR A 48 11.30 -33.76 1.42
CA THR A 48 12.39 -34.72 1.21
C THR A 48 12.10 -36.02 1.95
N ILE A 49 12.19 -37.14 1.24
CA ILE A 49 12.25 -38.48 1.83
C ILE A 49 13.68 -39.01 1.63
N SER A 50 14.41 -39.20 2.73
CA SER A 50 15.80 -39.68 2.72
C SER A 50 15.90 -41.20 2.50
N THR A 51 17.12 -41.68 2.27
CA THR A 51 17.43 -43.12 2.16
C THR A 51 17.26 -43.89 3.47
N GLY A 52 17.07 -43.21 4.61
CA GLY A 52 16.78 -43.85 5.90
C GLY A 52 15.38 -44.49 6.00
N ALA A 53 14.50 -44.24 5.03
CA ALA A 53 13.20 -44.88 4.93
C ALA A 53 13.31 -46.29 4.31
N LEU A 54 12.72 -47.29 4.99
CA LEU A 54 12.83 -48.71 4.65
C LEU A 54 11.48 -49.31 4.20
N ASP A 55 11.53 -50.31 3.32
CA ASP A 55 10.38 -51.15 2.99
C ASP A 55 10.10 -52.20 4.09
N ALA A 56 9.14 -53.11 3.85
CA ALA A 56 8.74 -54.12 4.85
C ALA A 56 9.79 -55.25 5.02
N THR A 57 10.75 -55.39 4.11
CA THR A 57 11.84 -56.37 4.19
C THR A 57 13.13 -55.75 4.75
N GLY A 58 13.11 -54.46 5.08
CA GLY A 58 14.23 -53.72 5.65
C GLY A 58 15.14 -53.08 4.61
N MET A 59 14.76 -53.06 3.33
CA MET A 59 15.55 -52.46 2.27
C MET A 59 15.33 -50.95 2.22
N ALA A 60 16.43 -50.19 2.19
CA ALA A 60 16.44 -48.74 2.09
C ALA A 60 16.01 -48.24 0.70
N LEU A 61 15.47 -47.02 0.65
CA LEU A 61 15.33 -46.29 -0.61
C LEU A 61 16.70 -46.15 -1.30
N ALA A 62 16.76 -46.49 -2.59
CA ALA A 62 18.00 -46.42 -3.38
C ALA A 62 18.55 -44.99 -3.52
N ALA A 63 17.68 -43.98 -3.45
CA ALA A 63 18.06 -42.57 -3.50
C ALA A 63 17.03 -41.69 -2.78
N THR A 64 17.49 -40.55 -2.29
CA THR A 64 16.63 -39.51 -1.70
C THR A 64 15.62 -39.02 -2.73
N LYS A 65 14.36 -38.85 -2.30
CA LYS A 65 13.27 -38.31 -3.12
C LYS A 65 12.94 -36.91 -2.66
N THR A 66 12.94 -35.95 -3.58
CA THR A 66 12.63 -34.55 -3.30
C THR A 66 11.61 -34.02 -4.29
N TRP A 67 10.68 -33.22 -3.80
CA TRP A 67 9.79 -32.43 -4.65
C TRP A 67 9.52 -31.10 -3.98
N SER A 68 9.14 -30.12 -4.79
CA SER A 68 8.84 -28.77 -4.31
C SER A 68 7.43 -28.37 -4.72
N PHE A 69 6.82 -27.54 -3.88
CA PHE A 69 5.57 -26.86 -4.18
C PHE A 69 5.66 -25.42 -3.69
N THR A 70 4.88 -24.55 -4.30
CA THR A 70 4.74 -23.16 -3.87
C THR A 70 3.35 -22.99 -3.28
N THR A 71 3.26 -22.47 -2.06
CA THR A 71 1.98 -22.06 -1.50
C THR A 71 1.41 -20.91 -2.32
N VAL A 72 0.09 -20.85 -2.44
CA VAL A 72 -0.56 -19.71 -3.10
C VAL A 72 -0.25 -18.41 -2.34
N ALA A 73 -0.28 -17.28 -3.04
CA ALA A 73 -0.34 -15.98 -2.37
C ALA A 73 -1.55 -15.97 -1.41
N SER A 74 -1.41 -15.31 -0.25
CA SER A 74 -2.57 -15.17 0.63
C SER A 74 -3.66 -14.43 -0.13
N SER A 75 -4.92 -14.85 0.02
CA SER A 75 -6.04 -14.02 -0.41
C SER A 75 -5.93 -12.69 0.33
N ALA A 76 -5.82 -11.59 -0.41
CA ALA A 76 -5.92 -10.26 0.16
C ALA A 76 -7.28 -10.12 0.84
N THR A 77 -7.28 -9.58 2.05
CA THR A 77 -8.50 -9.19 2.77
C THR A 77 -8.86 -7.76 2.39
N GLY A 78 -10.16 -7.46 2.40
CA GLY A 78 -10.69 -6.15 2.02
C GLY A 78 -11.11 -6.07 0.55
N PRO A 79 -11.50 -4.88 0.08
CA PRO A 79 -11.97 -4.67 -1.28
C PRO A 79 -10.83 -4.77 -2.30
N ALA A 80 -11.17 -4.90 -3.58
CA ALA A 80 -10.17 -4.76 -4.64
C ALA A 80 -9.51 -3.37 -4.58
N ALA A 81 -8.18 -3.31 -4.79
CA ALA A 81 -7.43 -2.06 -4.82
C ALA A 81 -8.00 -1.08 -5.86
N VAL A 82 -7.92 0.22 -5.57
CA VAL A 82 -8.34 1.27 -6.49
C VAL A 82 -7.29 1.41 -7.59
N ASN A 83 -7.70 1.32 -8.85
CA ASN A 83 -6.79 1.50 -9.98
C ASN A 83 -6.51 2.97 -10.21
N LEU A 84 -5.26 3.41 -9.98
CA LEU A 84 -4.85 4.80 -10.18
C LEU A 84 -4.51 5.13 -11.64
N GLY A 85 -4.40 4.13 -12.52
CA GLY A 85 -3.89 4.32 -13.88
C GLY A 85 -2.57 5.11 -13.89
N THR A 86 -2.44 6.06 -14.82
CA THR A 86 -1.25 6.93 -14.90
C THR A 86 -1.15 7.98 -13.78
N ALA A 87 -2.22 8.24 -13.01
CA ALA A 87 -2.11 9.08 -11.81
C ALA A 87 -1.18 8.44 -10.78
N GLY A 88 -1.08 7.10 -10.78
CA GLY A 88 -0.18 6.33 -9.94
C GLY A 88 1.31 6.54 -10.20
N ASN A 89 1.69 7.32 -11.22
CA ASN A 89 3.09 7.70 -11.47
C ASN A 89 3.54 8.91 -10.65
N TYR A 90 2.61 9.68 -10.10
CA TYR A 90 2.91 10.95 -9.42
C TYR A 90 2.73 10.83 -7.91
N VAL A 91 3.68 11.35 -7.15
CA VAL A 91 3.55 11.46 -5.68
C VAL A 91 2.64 12.61 -5.29
N VAL A 92 2.58 13.66 -6.12
CA VAL A 92 1.61 14.76 -6.03
C VAL A 92 1.02 15.01 -7.41
N LEU A 93 -0.30 14.98 -7.53
CA LEU A 93 -1.04 15.39 -8.72
C LEU A 93 -2.16 16.35 -8.30
N ALA A 94 -2.22 17.52 -8.93
CA ALA A 94 -3.24 18.53 -8.67
C ALA A 94 -3.76 19.15 -9.97
N THR A 95 -4.82 19.96 -9.88
CA THR A 95 -5.43 20.59 -11.07
C THR A 95 -5.35 22.12 -11.11
N SER A 96 -5.36 22.78 -9.94
CA SER A 96 -5.44 24.23 -9.83
C SER A 96 -4.20 24.88 -9.22
N GLY A 97 -3.36 24.13 -8.51
CA GLY A 97 -2.07 24.63 -8.02
C GLY A 97 -1.34 23.67 -7.09
N ILE A 98 -0.02 23.82 -7.03
CA ILE A 98 0.84 23.14 -6.06
C ILE A 98 1.74 24.21 -5.45
N SER A 99 1.68 24.43 -4.15
CA SER A 99 2.53 25.43 -3.49
C SER A 99 3.34 24.83 -2.36
N THR A 100 4.52 25.40 -2.12
CA THR A 100 5.34 25.07 -0.97
C THR A 100 5.92 26.29 -0.29
N THR A 101 6.06 26.23 1.03
CA THR A 101 6.91 27.12 1.84
C THR A 101 7.85 26.29 2.71
N GLY A 102 8.92 26.90 3.20
CA GLY A 102 9.87 26.23 4.09
C GLY A 102 10.70 25.12 3.42
N ALA A 103 11.30 24.26 4.25
CA ALA A 103 12.22 23.20 3.83
C ALA A 103 11.46 21.91 3.44
N THR A 104 10.69 21.97 2.37
CA THR A 104 9.96 20.80 1.83
C THR A 104 10.92 19.83 1.13
N THR A 105 10.65 18.53 1.24
CA THR A 105 11.37 17.47 0.51
C THR A 105 10.40 16.49 -0.11
N ILE A 106 10.53 16.22 -1.41
CA ILE A 106 9.64 15.34 -2.16
C ILE A 106 10.47 14.29 -2.89
N VAL A 107 10.10 13.01 -2.72
CA VAL A 107 10.69 11.87 -3.45
C VAL A 107 9.62 11.24 -4.34
N GLY A 108 9.76 11.46 -5.64
CA GLY A 108 8.78 11.11 -6.67
C GLY A 108 8.37 12.31 -7.52
N ASP A 109 7.69 12.03 -8.64
CA ASP A 109 7.30 13.04 -9.61
C ASP A 109 6.05 13.81 -9.19
N LEU A 110 5.97 15.09 -9.58
CA LEU A 110 4.78 15.93 -9.36
C LEU A 110 4.20 16.39 -10.68
N ALA A 111 2.89 16.51 -10.73
CA ALA A 111 2.18 16.96 -11.92
C ALA A 111 1.07 17.96 -11.60
N LEU A 112 0.92 18.97 -12.46
CA LEU A 112 -0.18 19.93 -12.42
C LEU A 112 -0.84 20.05 -13.79
N SER A 113 -2.15 19.81 -13.85
CA SER A 113 -2.94 20.00 -15.07
C SER A 113 -4.44 20.12 -14.76
N PRO A 114 -5.20 21.05 -15.36
CA PRO A 114 -4.83 21.86 -16.52
C PRO A 114 -4.09 23.16 -16.20
N ALA A 115 -3.90 23.52 -14.93
CA ALA A 115 -3.14 24.72 -14.58
C ALA A 115 -1.68 24.63 -15.05
N ALA A 116 -1.15 25.78 -15.51
CA ALA A 116 0.21 25.92 -16.00
C ALA A 116 1.26 25.88 -14.87
N ALA A 117 2.54 25.71 -15.23
CA ALA A 117 3.67 25.68 -14.31
C ALA A 117 3.77 26.91 -13.41
N SER A 118 3.24 28.07 -13.84
CA SER A 118 3.17 29.29 -13.03
C SER A 118 2.36 29.13 -11.73
N PHE A 119 1.50 28.11 -11.64
CA PHE A 119 0.74 27.76 -10.43
C PHE A 119 1.47 26.72 -9.55
N ILE A 120 2.68 26.32 -9.93
CA ILE A 120 3.63 25.58 -9.10
C ILE A 120 4.54 26.59 -8.41
N THR A 121 4.22 26.96 -7.18
CA THR A 121 4.84 28.11 -6.50
C THR A 121 5.72 27.70 -5.31
N GLY A 122 6.79 28.45 -5.05
CA GLY A 122 7.72 28.20 -3.93
C GLY A 122 8.78 27.13 -4.18
N PHE A 123 8.72 26.41 -5.30
CA PHE A 123 9.67 25.34 -5.63
C PHE A 123 11.00 25.82 -6.22
N GLY A 124 11.12 27.09 -6.59
CA GLY A 124 12.33 27.60 -7.26
C GLY A 124 12.65 26.78 -8.52
N LEU A 125 11.65 26.59 -9.39
CA LEU A 125 11.76 25.72 -10.56
C LEU A 125 12.96 26.12 -11.43
N SER A 126 13.83 25.14 -11.68
CA SER A 126 14.89 25.25 -12.68
C SER A 126 14.46 24.46 -13.91
N ALA A 127 14.42 25.13 -15.06
CA ALA A 127 14.02 24.53 -16.33
C ALA A 127 15.20 24.46 -17.32
N PRO A 128 16.10 23.46 -17.20
CA PRO A 128 17.00 23.09 -18.30
C PRO A 128 16.27 22.42 -19.50
N PRO A 129 15.18 21.64 -19.33
CA PRO A 129 14.38 21.07 -20.43
C PRO A 129 12.99 21.71 -20.59
N THR A 130 12.39 21.54 -21.77
CA THR A 130 11.05 22.06 -22.12
C THR A 130 9.91 21.08 -21.83
N THR A 131 10.21 19.84 -21.40
CA THR A 131 9.24 18.77 -21.15
C THR A 131 8.88 18.58 -19.68
N TYR A 132 9.80 18.93 -18.78
CA TYR A 132 9.65 18.92 -17.33
C TYR A 132 10.59 19.96 -16.70
N SER A 133 10.37 20.32 -15.44
CA SER A 133 11.30 21.11 -14.66
C SER A 133 11.81 20.34 -13.44
N THR A 134 12.82 20.92 -12.78
CA THR A 134 13.46 20.35 -11.59
C THR A 134 13.43 21.35 -10.45
N SER A 135 13.61 20.87 -9.22
CA SER A 135 13.74 21.70 -8.01
C SER A 135 14.69 21.03 -7.05
N ALA A 136 15.45 21.81 -6.27
CA ALA A 136 16.26 21.28 -5.19
C ALA A 136 15.42 20.59 -4.09
N LEU A 137 14.11 20.86 -4.03
CA LEU A 137 13.18 20.25 -3.08
C LEU A 137 12.62 18.91 -3.57
N VAL A 138 12.92 18.51 -4.81
CA VAL A 138 12.29 17.36 -5.49
C VAL A 138 13.36 16.41 -6.01
N THR A 139 13.38 15.20 -5.46
CA THR A 139 14.05 14.05 -6.06
C THR A 139 13.08 13.37 -7.02
N GLY A 140 12.99 13.91 -8.24
CA GLY A 140 11.99 13.55 -9.25
C GLY A 140 11.83 14.65 -10.29
N SER A 141 10.85 14.48 -11.17
CA SER A 141 10.51 15.44 -12.23
C SER A 141 9.23 16.21 -11.91
N ILE A 142 9.16 17.45 -12.35
CA ILE A 142 8.00 18.33 -12.19
C ILE A 142 7.36 18.53 -13.56
N TRP A 143 6.08 18.21 -13.69
CA TRP A 143 5.35 18.22 -14.96
C TRP A 143 4.18 19.22 -14.89
N ALA A 144 3.95 19.98 -15.96
CA ALA A 144 2.87 20.96 -16.05
C ALA A 144 2.22 20.98 -17.43
N SER A 145 0.99 21.48 -17.51
CA SER A 145 0.16 21.45 -18.72
C SER A 145 0.67 22.31 -19.89
N ASP A 146 1.51 23.31 -19.61
CA ASP A 146 2.08 24.25 -20.58
C ASP A 146 3.48 23.85 -21.07
N TYR A 147 3.98 22.69 -20.67
CA TYR A 147 5.22 22.11 -21.20
C TYR A 147 5.02 21.50 -22.59
N ASN A 148 6.14 21.21 -23.27
CA ASN A 148 6.11 20.67 -24.62
C ASN A 148 5.45 19.29 -24.68
N PRO A 149 4.80 18.93 -25.81
CA PRO A 149 4.34 17.56 -26.06
C PRO A 149 5.45 16.52 -25.85
N PRO A 150 5.12 15.33 -25.32
CA PRO A 150 3.77 14.80 -25.07
C PRO A 150 3.14 15.20 -23.72
N THR A 151 3.83 15.98 -22.88
CA THR A 151 3.44 16.25 -21.48
C THR A 151 1.97 16.67 -21.30
N PRO A 152 1.40 17.63 -22.06
CA PRO A 152 0.02 18.07 -21.83
C PRO A 152 -1.02 16.95 -22.02
N ALA A 153 -0.83 16.07 -23.00
CA ALA A 153 -1.74 14.96 -23.28
C ALA A 153 -1.62 13.89 -22.19
N ASP A 154 -0.39 13.53 -21.80
CA ASP A 154 -0.14 12.53 -20.76
C ASP A 154 -0.70 12.98 -19.40
N LEU A 155 -0.56 14.27 -19.07
CA LEU A 155 -1.14 14.85 -17.86
C LEU A 155 -2.67 14.91 -17.91
N THR A 156 -3.26 15.16 -19.07
CA THR A 156 -4.73 15.06 -19.24
C THR A 156 -5.21 13.65 -18.91
N THR A 157 -4.53 12.62 -19.41
CA THR A 157 -4.84 11.22 -19.08
C THR A 157 -4.62 10.92 -17.59
N ALA A 158 -3.57 11.45 -16.97
CA ALA A 158 -3.33 11.28 -15.53
C ALA A 158 -4.45 11.88 -14.67
N VAL A 159 -4.93 13.08 -14.99
CA VAL A 159 -6.05 13.72 -14.28
C VAL A 159 -7.35 12.93 -14.45
N LEU A 160 -7.64 12.44 -15.66
CA LEU A 160 -8.81 11.58 -15.89
C LEU A 160 -8.72 10.28 -15.08
N ASN A 161 -7.55 9.66 -15.01
CA ASN A 161 -7.33 8.47 -14.20
C ASN A 161 -7.47 8.76 -12.69
N MET A 162 -7.03 9.93 -12.21
CA MET A 162 -7.27 10.37 -10.83
C MET A 162 -8.77 10.53 -10.54
N GLN A 163 -9.52 11.16 -11.44
CA GLN A 163 -10.98 11.34 -11.30
C GLN A 163 -11.72 9.99 -11.34
N ALA A 164 -11.28 9.07 -12.19
CA ALA A 164 -11.79 7.70 -12.26
C ALA A 164 -11.50 6.94 -10.96
N ALA A 165 -10.28 7.02 -10.42
CA ALA A 165 -9.91 6.42 -9.15
C ALA A 165 -10.73 6.98 -7.98
N TYR A 166 -10.93 8.29 -7.93
CA TYR A 166 -11.82 8.92 -6.95
C TYR A 166 -13.24 8.37 -7.03
N THR A 167 -13.80 8.31 -8.25
CA THR A 167 -15.17 7.83 -8.51
C THR A 167 -15.31 6.35 -8.16
N ASP A 168 -14.32 5.52 -8.49
CA ASP A 168 -14.26 4.11 -8.13
C ASP A 168 -14.25 3.93 -6.60
N ALA A 169 -13.35 4.63 -5.90
CA ALA A 169 -13.26 4.56 -4.44
C ALA A 169 -14.54 5.05 -3.75
N ALA A 170 -15.12 6.17 -4.19
CA ALA A 170 -16.37 6.74 -3.66
C ALA A 170 -17.60 5.86 -3.99
N GLY A 171 -17.56 5.13 -5.11
CA GLY A 171 -18.66 4.35 -5.64
C GLY A 171 -18.78 2.93 -5.09
N ARG A 172 -17.84 2.47 -4.24
CA ARG A 172 -17.94 1.15 -3.60
C ARG A 172 -19.18 1.08 -2.69
N THR A 173 -19.98 0.01 -2.76
CA THR A 173 -21.36 -0.01 -2.22
C THR A 173 -21.61 -0.89 -1.00
N LEU A 174 -20.67 -1.76 -0.61
CA LEU A 174 -20.85 -2.72 0.49
C LEU A 174 -19.81 -2.49 1.60
N PRO A 175 -19.95 -1.43 2.41
CA PRO A 175 -18.99 -1.14 3.47
C PRO A 175 -19.03 -2.21 4.56
N ASP A 176 -17.85 -2.67 4.99
CA ASP A 176 -17.67 -3.53 6.15
C ASP A 176 -17.94 -2.74 7.45
N PHE A 177 -17.64 -1.43 7.43
CA PHE A 177 -17.82 -0.52 8.55
C PHE A 177 -18.52 0.77 8.11
N THR A 178 -19.57 1.15 8.83
CA THR A 178 -20.35 2.36 8.56
C THR A 178 -20.39 3.25 9.80
N GLU A 179 -20.06 4.53 9.63
CA GLU A 179 -20.02 5.55 10.71
C GLU A 179 -19.16 5.15 11.92
N LEU A 180 -18.07 4.41 11.70
CA LEU A 180 -17.20 3.95 12.79
C LEU A 180 -16.67 5.13 13.61
N GLY A 181 -16.83 5.08 14.93
CA GLY A 181 -16.41 6.17 15.83
C GLY A 181 -17.18 7.48 15.62
N ALA A 182 -18.30 7.47 14.89
CA ALA A 182 -19.02 8.67 14.47
C ALA A 182 -18.15 9.71 13.74
N GLY A 183 -17.07 9.24 13.09
CA GLY A 183 -16.07 10.08 12.40
C GLY A 183 -14.81 10.35 13.23
N ASP A 184 -14.83 10.15 14.55
CA ASP A 184 -13.62 10.20 15.36
C ASP A 184 -13.01 8.79 15.49
N ILE A 185 -11.91 8.55 14.77
CA ILE A 185 -11.22 7.26 14.74
C ILE A 185 -9.94 7.27 15.57
N ASP A 186 -9.77 8.26 16.46
CA ASP A 186 -8.57 8.38 17.25
C ASP A 186 -8.28 7.13 18.11
N GLY A 187 -7.04 6.68 18.07
CA GLY A 187 -6.57 5.50 18.81
C GLY A 187 -7.10 4.15 18.31
N LEU A 188 -7.96 4.13 17.28
CA LEU A 188 -8.52 2.88 16.78
C LEU A 188 -7.47 2.04 16.02
N THR A 189 -7.70 0.72 16.03
CA THR A 189 -6.98 -0.23 15.17
C THR A 189 -7.94 -0.75 14.11
N LEU A 190 -7.63 -0.51 12.84
CA LEU A 190 -8.49 -0.79 11.71
C LEU A 190 -7.94 -1.95 10.88
N THR A 191 -8.75 -2.99 10.73
CA THR A 191 -8.49 -4.16 9.87
C THR A 191 -8.78 -3.84 8.41
N PRO A 192 -8.34 -4.65 7.44
CA PRO A 192 -8.64 -4.42 6.03
C PRO A 192 -10.14 -4.39 5.78
N GLY A 193 -10.59 -3.54 4.85
CA GLY A 193 -12.01 -3.38 4.57
C GLY A 193 -12.39 -2.07 3.89
N LEU A 194 -13.65 -1.99 3.52
CA LEU A 194 -14.31 -0.77 3.06
C LEU A 194 -15.00 -0.07 4.24
N TYR A 195 -14.61 1.17 4.48
CA TYR A 195 -15.14 2.01 5.53
C TYR A 195 -15.90 3.19 4.92
N LYS A 196 -17.02 3.57 5.54
CA LYS A 196 -17.87 4.66 5.05
C LYS A 196 -18.34 5.59 6.15
N TRP A 197 -18.23 6.89 5.90
CA TRP A 197 -18.80 7.96 6.70
C TRP A 197 -19.54 8.97 5.83
N GLY A 198 -20.75 9.34 6.26
CA GLY A 198 -21.49 10.52 5.79
C GLY A 198 -20.99 11.83 6.40
N THR A 199 -20.15 11.74 7.43
CA THR A 199 -19.51 12.87 8.11
C THR A 199 -18.05 13.06 7.71
N GLY A 200 -17.39 14.04 8.33
CA GLY A 200 -15.93 14.14 8.30
C GLY A 200 -15.28 13.10 9.20
N VAL A 201 -14.02 12.81 8.92
CA VAL A 201 -13.20 11.90 9.73
C VAL A 201 -12.06 12.66 10.38
N SER A 202 -11.79 12.39 11.65
CA SER A 202 -10.68 12.96 12.41
C SER A 202 -9.98 11.93 13.27
N PHE A 203 -8.70 12.18 13.55
CA PHE A 203 -7.93 11.48 14.58
C PHE A 203 -6.85 12.42 15.14
N ALA A 204 -6.85 12.62 16.45
CA ALA A 204 -6.04 13.63 17.12
C ALA A 204 -4.58 13.18 17.36
N ASN A 205 -4.40 11.92 17.73
CA ASN A 205 -3.13 11.30 18.11
C ASN A 205 -2.69 10.24 17.10
N GLY A 206 -3.63 9.57 16.43
CA GLY A 206 -3.28 8.59 15.40
C GLY A 206 -4.28 7.46 15.26
N VAL A 207 -3.98 6.57 14.32
CA VAL A 207 -4.75 5.35 14.04
C VAL A 207 -3.77 4.25 13.63
N THR A 208 -4.09 2.99 13.94
CA THR A 208 -3.30 1.84 13.49
C THR A 208 -4.05 1.09 12.39
N LEU A 209 -3.39 0.81 11.27
CA LEU A 209 -3.89 -0.05 10.20
C LEU A 209 -3.15 -1.39 10.26
N THR A 210 -3.89 -2.46 10.56
CA THR A 210 -3.31 -3.79 10.79
C THR A 210 -3.80 -4.81 9.80
N GLY A 211 -2.89 -5.41 9.04
CA GLY A 211 -3.21 -6.44 8.05
C GLY A 211 -1.96 -6.88 7.29
N GLY A 212 -2.12 -7.84 6.39
CA GLY A 212 -1.05 -8.38 5.56
C GLY A 212 -0.60 -7.44 4.45
N ALA A 213 0.50 -7.82 3.80
CA ALA A 213 1.15 -7.02 2.74
C ALA A 213 0.28 -6.77 1.50
N ASN A 214 -0.72 -7.60 1.25
CA ASN A 214 -1.61 -7.49 0.09
C ASN A 214 -3.01 -7.00 0.47
N ASP A 215 -3.29 -6.81 1.75
CA ASP A 215 -4.61 -6.39 2.23
C ASP A 215 -4.88 -4.93 1.85
N VAL A 216 -6.16 -4.59 1.71
CA VAL A 216 -6.61 -3.30 1.17
C VAL A 216 -7.55 -2.59 2.14
N TRP A 217 -7.36 -1.27 2.25
CA TRP A 217 -8.25 -0.36 2.98
C TRP A 217 -8.79 0.69 2.03
N ILE A 218 -10.10 0.92 2.04
CA ILE A 218 -10.72 2.06 1.36
C ILE A 218 -11.57 2.81 2.37
N PHE A 219 -11.25 4.08 2.60
CA PHE A 219 -11.98 4.98 3.47
C PHE A 219 -12.78 5.97 2.60
N GLN A 220 -14.10 5.90 2.64
CA GLN A 220 -15.01 6.84 1.98
C GLN A 220 -15.46 7.91 2.97
N ILE A 221 -15.01 9.15 2.77
CA ILE A 221 -15.26 10.27 3.69
C ILE A 221 -16.06 11.34 2.93
N ALA A 222 -17.33 11.52 3.30
CA ALA A 222 -18.23 12.44 2.60
C ALA A 222 -18.00 13.93 2.91
N GLN A 223 -17.20 14.25 3.94
CA GLN A 223 -16.78 15.63 4.23
C GLN A 223 -15.25 15.72 4.33
N ASN A 224 -14.73 16.54 5.25
CA ASN A 224 -13.30 16.76 5.44
C ASN A 224 -12.64 15.61 6.19
N MET A 225 -11.35 15.40 5.91
CA MET A 225 -10.45 14.58 6.73
C MET A 225 -9.51 15.50 7.51
N THR A 226 -9.44 15.35 8.83
CA THR A 226 -8.61 16.18 9.71
C THR A 226 -7.67 15.31 10.54
N VAL A 227 -6.37 15.44 10.28
CA VAL A 227 -5.32 14.73 11.03
C VAL A 227 -4.73 15.69 12.05
N GLY A 228 -4.69 15.28 13.32
CA GLY A 228 -4.16 16.07 14.40
C GLY A 228 -2.66 16.36 14.26
N ASN A 229 -2.19 17.36 15.03
CA ASN A 229 -0.76 17.67 15.11
C ASN A 229 -0.01 16.51 15.77
N GLY A 230 1.09 16.08 15.17
CA GLY A 230 1.88 14.93 15.63
C GLY A 230 1.18 13.58 15.44
N ALA A 231 -0.02 13.54 14.85
CA ALA A 231 -0.77 12.30 14.70
C ALA A 231 -0.10 11.33 13.72
N ILE A 232 -0.14 10.03 14.02
CA ILE A 232 0.54 9.00 13.22
C ILE A 232 -0.45 7.95 12.70
N VAL A 233 -0.39 7.68 11.39
CA VAL A 233 -0.98 6.47 10.80
C VAL A 233 0.04 5.35 10.89
N THR A 234 -0.14 4.46 11.86
CA THR A 234 0.78 3.34 12.12
C THR A 234 0.39 2.14 11.26
N LEU A 235 1.35 1.52 10.57
CA LEU A 235 1.12 0.28 9.81
C LEU A 235 1.68 -0.92 10.58
N SER A 236 0.89 -1.98 10.72
CA SER A 236 1.29 -3.23 11.38
C SER A 236 0.86 -4.47 10.59
N GLY A 237 1.43 -5.63 10.91
CA GLY A 237 1.08 -6.91 10.28
C GLY A 237 1.62 -7.10 8.85
N GLY A 238 2.32 -6.11 8.30
CA GLY A 238 2.80 -6.09 6.92
C GLY A 238 2.05 -5.11 6.02
N ALA A 239 1.02 -4.41 6.53
CA ALA A 239 0.25 -3.41 5.79
C ALA A 239 1.17 -2.40 5.06
N GLN A 240 0.81 -2.06 3.82
CA GLN A 240 1.60 -1.19 2.96
C GLN A 240 0.79 0.05 2.52
N ALA A 241 1.42 1.22 2.54
CA ALA A 241 0.79 2.49 2.15
C ALA A 241 0.18 2.46 0.74
N ARG A 242 0.77 1.69 -0.19
CA ARG A 242 0.27 1.53 -1.57
C ARG A 242 -1.10 0.84 -1.68
N ASN A 243 -1.58 0.19 -0.63
CA ASN A 243 -2.88 -0.50 -0.61
C ASN A 243 -3.93 0.21 0.25
N ILE A 244 -3.65 1.44 0.70
CA ILE A 244 -4.52 2.21 1.58
C ILE A 244 -5.02 3.43 0.81
N PHE A 245 -6.34 3.55 0.64
CA PHE A 245 -6.97 4.60 -0.15
C PHE A 245 -7.91 5.43 0.72
N TRP A 246 -7.69 6.73 0.76
CA TRP A 246 -8.50 7.72 1.47
C TRP A 246 -9.23 8.59 0.45
N GLN A 247 -10.49 8.28 0.17
CA GLN A 247 -11.34 9.11 -0.67
C GLN A 247 -12.01 10.17 0.20
N VAL A 248 -11.77 11.45 -0.12
CA VAL A 248 -12.24 12.59 0.69
C VAL A 248 -13.00 13.55 -0.21
N ALA A 249 -14.30 13.73 0.04
CA ALA A 249 -15.14 14.64 -0.75
C ALA A 249 -14.93 16.12 -0.36
N GLY A 250 -14.53 16.37 0.88
CA GLY A 250 -14.04 17.67 1.33
C GLY A 250 -12.53 17.82 1.15
N GLN A 251 -11.92 18.65 2.01
CA GLN A 251 -10.46 18.80 2.06
C GLN A 251 -9.82 17.77 2.99
N ALA A 252 -8.58 17.41 2.70
CA ALA A 252 -7.72 16.65 3.60
C ALA A 252 -6.69 17.60 4.24
N THR A 253 -6.68 17.67 5.57
CA THR A 253 -5.75 18.53 6.31
C THR A 253 -4.85 17.66 7.19
N LEU A 254 -3.55 17.72 6.93
CA LEU A 254 -2.52 17.03 7.70
C LEU A 254 -1.90 18.00 8.71
N GLY A 255 -2.12 17.75 10.00
CA GLY A 255 -1.61 18.56 11.09
C GLY A 255 -0.08 18.67 11.12
N THR A 256 0.43 19.66 11.85
CA THR A 256 1.88 19.88 11.94
C THR A 256 2.57 18.65 12.50
N THR A 257 3.75 18.31 12.00
CA THR A 257 4.56 17.15 12.46
C THR A 257 3.86 15.79 12.43
N SER A 258 2.71 15.67 11.76
CA SER A 258 2.00 14.39 11.59
C SER A 258 2.79 13.42 10.71
N ALA A 259 2.50 12.13 10.80
CA ALA A 259 3.09 11.10 9.95
C ALA A 259 2.00 10.21 9.34
N PHE A 260 1.65 10.51 8.08
CA PHE A 260 0.52 9.88 7.40
C PHE A 260 0.96 8.82 6.38
N ARG A 261 0.13 7.80 6.17
CA ARG A 261 0.38 6.68 5.24
C ARG A 261 -0.85 6.40 4.38
N GLY A 262 -0.67 6.34 3.06
CA GLY A 262 -1.72 5.98 2.12
C GLY A 262 -1.86 6.92 0.94
N ILE A 263 -2.77 6.58 0.02
CA ILE A 263 -3.11 7.37 -1.16
C ILE A 263 -4.33 8.21 -0.83
N ILE A 264 -4.22 9.54 -0.91
CA ILE A 264 -5.33 10.47 -0.72
C ILE A 264 -5.88 10.84 -2.08
N LEU A 265 -7.16 10.52 -2.30
CA LEU A 265 -7.97 10.94 -3.45
C LEU A 265 -8.94 12.02 -2.95
N SER A 266 -8.53 13.29 -3.02
CA SER A 266 -9.36 14.41 -2.56
C SER A 266 -10.09 15.08 -3.72
N GLN A 267 -11.37 15.37 -3.53
CA GLN A 267 -12.15 16.19 -4.46
C GLN A 267 -11.76 17.67 -4.40
N THR A 268 -11.12 18.10 -3.30
CA THR A 268 -10.71 19.49 -3.11
C THR A 268 -9.24 19.58 -2.72
N LEU A 269 -8.92 20.38 -1.69
CA LEU A 269 -7.58 20.67 -1.23
C LEU A 269 -6.98 19.51 -0.44
N ILE A 270 -5.68 19.24 -0.65
CA ILE A 270 -4.85 18.51 0.31
C ILE A 270 -3.83 19.49 0.90
N ALA A 271 -3.91 19.72 2.21
CA ALA A 271 -3.03 20.63 2.92
C ALA A 271 -2.09 19.88 3.86
N PHE A 272 -0.78 20.02 3.66
CA PHE A 272 0.28 19.52 4.53
C PHE A 272 0.81 20.68 5.37
N ASN A 273 0.48 20.70 6.66
CA ASN A 273 0.97 21.73 7.57
C ASN A 273 2.43 21.45 7.99
N THR A 274 3.03 22.46 8.62
CA THR A 274 4.45 22.55 8.96
C THR A 274 5.04 21.23 9.47
N GLY A 275 6.04 20.72 8.76
CA GLY A 275 6.84 19.56 9.21
C GLY A 275 6.11 18.22 9.15
N SER A 276 4.93 18.13 8.54
CA SER A 276 4.24 16.85 8.32
C SER A 276 5.04 15.93 7.40
N SER A 277 4.96 14.63 7.65
CA SER A 277 5.57 13.58 6.85
C SER A 277 4.50 12.65 6.25
N PHE A 278 4.75 12.17 5.04
CA PHE A 278 3.78 11.43 4.27
C PHE A 278 4.45 10.37 3.39
N THR A 279 3.97 9.14 3.48
CA THR A 279 4.35 8.07 2.55
C THR A 279 3.11 7.61 1.80
N GLY A 280 3.05 7.89 0.50
CA GLY A 280 1.81 7.73 -0.25
C GLY A 280 1.73 8.57 -1.52
N ARG A 281 0.51 8.89 -1.95
CA ARG A 281 0.24 9.81 -3.08
C ARG A 281 -0.82 10.83 -2.71
N ALA A 282 -0.59 12.10 -3.01
CA ALA A 282 -1.53 13.19 -2.81
C ALA A 282 -2.16 13.56 -4.16
N LEU A 283 -3.38 13.09 -4.40
CA LEU A 283 -4.10 13.25 -5.66
C LEU A 283 -5.32 14.15 -5.42
N ALA A 284 -5.19 15.43 -5.77
CA ALA A 284 -6.17 16.48 -5.47
C ALA A 284 -6.86 16.98 -6.75
N GLN A 285 -8.19 17.03 -6.76
CA GLN A 285 -8.94 17.62 -7.87
C GLN A 285 -8.96 19.16 -7.84
N THR A 286 -8.34 19.80 -6.83
CA THR A 286 -8.01 21.23 -6.85
C THR A 286 -6.51 21.45 -6.60
N ALA A 287 -6.10 21.72 -5.37
CA ALA A 287 -4.76 22.15 -5.03
C ALA A 287 -4.09 21.24 -3.98
N VAL A 288 -2.76 21.31 -3.96
CA VAL A 288 -1.94 20.75 -2.87
C VAL A 288 -1.07 21.87 -2.29
N THR A 289 -1.12 22.07 -0.98
CA THR A 289 -0.28 23.06 -0.29
C THR A 289 0.63 22.38 0.71
N LEU A 290 1.90 22.77 0.73
CA LEU A 290 2.95 22.16 1.54
C LEU A 290 3.65 23.23 2.39
N ASP A 291 3.88 22.95 3.66
CA ASP A 291 4.73 23.77 4.51
C ASP A 291 5.78 22.89 5.21
N ALA A 292 7.04 23.04 4.80
CA ALA A 292 8.17 22.25 5.28
C ALA A 292 7.87 20.73 5.37
N ALA A 293 7.14 20.19 4.39
CA ALA A 293 6.61 18.84 4.45
C ALA A 293 7.56 17.82 3.79
N ALA A 294 7.57 16.59 4.29
CA ALA A 294 8.36 15.49 3.73
C ALA A 294 7.45 14.44 3.07
N ILE A 295 7.45 14.38 1.74
CA ILE A 295 6.55 13.54 0.94
C ILE A 295 7.38 12.48 0.21
N THR A 296 7.02 11.20 0.35
CA THR A 296 7.71 10.08 -0.32
C THR A 296 6.68 9.16 -0.97
N GLN A 297 6.93 8.73 -2.21
CA GLN A 297 6.12 7.70 -2.86
C GLN A 297 6.12 6.36 -2.08
N PRO A 298 5.05 5.54 -2.19
CA PRO A 298 4.91 4.31 -1.41
C PRO A 298 5.59 3.08 -2.02
#